data_AF-A0A3D6B4W8-F1
#
_entry.id   AF-A0A3D6B4W8-F1
#
_cell.length_a   1.000
_cell.length_b   1.000
_cell.length_c   1.000
_cell.angle_alpha   90.00
_cell.angle_beta   90.00
_cell.angle_gamma   90.00
#
_symmetry.space_group_name_H-M   'P 1'
#
loop_
_entity.id
_entity.type
_entity.pdbx_description
1 polymer ?
#
loop_
_entity_poly.entity_id
_entity_poly.type
_entity_poly.pdbx_seq_one_letter_code
_entity_poly.pdbx_strand_id
1 'polypeptide(L)' 'MNVDITNDNLYLLLPGIVSRVANLYAEEHKCDSIQALYKVYNSKLYPMLADERTKLWQLGSVALYQTMCQMNNDRLK' A
#
# COMPACT_ATOMS: atom_id res chain seq x y z
N MET A 1 0.14 -16.31 21.45
CA MET A 1 -0.94 -16.45 20.45
C MET A 1 -0.32 -16.17 19.10
N ASN A 2 -0.11 -17.19 18.28
CA ASN A 2 0.29 -17.00 16.89
C ASN A 2 -1.01 -16.86 16.10
N VAL A 3 -1.42 -15.62 15.82
CA VAL A 3 -2.60 -15.40 14.96
C VAL A 3 -2.09 -15.46 13.54
N ASP A 4 -2.44 -16.53 12.83
CA ASP A 4 -2.11 -16.64 11.41
C ASP A 4 -2.87 -15.56 10.64
N ILE A 5 -2.16 -14.84 9.77
CA ILE A 5 -2.78 -13.86 8.88
C ILE A 5 -3.39 -14.60 7.69
N THR A 6 -4.69 -14.41 7.47
CA THR A 6 -5.48 -14.99 6.39
C THR A 6 -6.25 -13.89 5.67
N ASN A 7 -6.91 -14.22 4.55
CA ASN A 7 -7.80 -13.26 3.87
C ASN A 7 -8.94 -12.76 4.78
N ASP A 8 -9.31 -13.52 5.82
CA ASP A 8 -10.38 -13.15 6.75
C ASP A 8 -9.96 -12.13 7.80
N ASN A 9 -8.67 -11.88 7.99
CA ASN A 9 -8.18 -10.94 9.01
C ASN A 9 -7.15 -9.92 8.49
N LEU A 10 -6.67 -10.07 7.25
CA LEU A 10 -5.72 -9.17 6.62
C LEU A 10 -6.18 -7.71 6.63
N TYR A 11 -7.49 -7.46 6.49
CA TYR A 11 -8.07 -6.12 6.50
C TYR A 11 -7.74 -5.31 7.77
N LEU A 12 -7.41 -5.97 8.88
CA LEU A 12 -7.01 -5.32 10.14
C LEU A 12 -5.65 -4.62 10.03
N LEU A 13 -4.78 -5.06 9.12
CA LEU A 13 -3.44 -4.49 8.91
C LEU A 13 -3.45 -3.37 7.87
N LEU A 14 -4.36 -3.45 6.89
CA LEU A 14 -4.36 -2.60 5.70
C LEU A 14 -4.38 -1.09 6.01
N PRO A 15 -5.18 -0.56 6.96
CA PRO A 15 -5.23 0.87 7.22
C PRO A 15 -3.87 1.47 7.58
N GLY A 16 -3.09 0.76 8.40
CA GLY A 16 -1.75 1.20 8.81
C GLY A 16 -0.74 1.15 7.66
N ILE A 17 -0.79 0.08 6.85
CA ILE A 17 0.08 -0.07 5.68
C ILE A 17 -0.24 1.00 4.63
N VAL A 18 -1.52 1.18 4.28
CA VAL A 18 -1.99 2.16 3.30
C VAL A 18 -1.64 3.58 3.73
N SER A 19 -1.83 3.93 5.00
CA SER A 19 -1.46 5.24 5.53
C SER A 19 0.03 5.55 5.34
N ARG A 20 0.91 4.58 5.61
CA ARG A 20 2.35 4.76 5.39
C ARG A 20 2.74 4.92 3.92
N VAL A 21 2.14 4.12 3.03
CA VAL A 21 2.38 4.26 1.57
C VAL A 21 1.86 5.60 1.06
N ALA A 22 0.70 6.05 1.54
CA ALA A 22 0.13 7.35 1.18
C ALA A 22 1.01 8.51 1.66
N ASN A 23 1.59 8.42 2.86
CA ASN A 23 2.53 9.45 3.35
C ASN A 23 3.76 9.57 2.46
N LEU A 24 4.36 8.44 2.03
CA LEU A 24 5.47 8.46 1.07
C LEU A 24 5.06 9.12 -0.25
N TYR A 25 3.88 8.79 -0.76
CA TYR A 25 3.35 9.41 -1.98
C TYR A 25 3.17 10.92 -1.82
N ALA A 26 2.54 11.37 -0.73
CA ALA A 26 2.30 12.79 -0.44
C ALA A 26 3.62 13.56 -0.30
N GLU A 27 4.62 13.01 0.38
CA GLU A 27 5.92 13.64 0.56
C GLU A 27 6.66 13.84 -0.77
N GLU A 28 6.64 12.84 -1.64
CA GLU A 28 7.30 12.88 -2.95
C GLU A 28 6.56 13.79 -3.95
N HIS A 29 5.22 13.75 -3.95
CA HIS A 29 4.39 14.46 -4.92
C HIS A 29 3.90 15.84 -4.43
N LYS A 30 4.21 16.20 -3.18
CA LYS A 30 3.75 17.45 -2.53
C LYS A 30 2.23 17.64 -2.63
N CYS A 31 1.47 16.55 -2.45
CA CYS A 31 0.02 16.58 -2.41
C CYS A 31 -0.53 16.38 -0.99
N ASP A 32 -1.82 16.65 -0.80
CA ASP A 32 -2.45 16.43 0.51
C ASP A 32 -2.68 14.94 0.80
N SER A 33 -2.80 14.61 2.10
CA SER A 33 -2.93 13.23 2.57
C SER A 33 -4.17 12.52 2.05
N ILE A 34 -5.29 13.23 1.80
CA ILE A 34 -6.53 12.62 1.30
C ILE A 34 -6.35 12.24 -0.17
N GLN A 35 -5.76 13.12 -0.99
CA GLN A 35 -5.40 12.81 -2.37
C GLN A 35 -4.44 11.61 -2.46
N ALA A 36 -3.43 11.55 -1.60
CA ALA A 36 -2.51 10.44 -1.56
C ALA A 36 -3.19 9.11 -1.17
N LEU A 37 -4.08 9.12 -0.18
CA LEU A 37 -4.89 7.95 0.17
C LEU A 37 -5.73 7.47 -1.01
N TYR A 38 -6.43 8.39 -1.70
CA TYR A 38 -7.20 8.06 -2.90
C TYR A 38 -6.32 7.42 -3.98
N LYS A 39 -5.10 7.92 -4.18
CA LYS A 39 -4.16 7.33 -5.15
C LYS A 39 -3.76 5.91 -4.76
N VAL A 40 -3.50 5.63 -3.49
CA VAL A 40 -3.17 4.26 -3.03
C VAL A 40 -4.36 3.32 -3.23
N TYR A 41 -5.57 3.69 -2.78
CA TYR A 41 -6.76 2.85 -2.92
C TYR A 41 -7.14 2.57 -4.39
N ASN A 42 -6.91 3.52 -5.29
CA ASN A 42 -7.16 3.36 -6.73
C ASN A 42 -5.99 2.76 -7.52
N SER A 43 -4.89 2.38 -6.85
CA SER A 43 -3.73 1.80 -7.52
C SER A 43 -3.94 0.33 -7.88
N LYS A 44 -3.16 -0.19 -8.84
CA LYS A 44 -3.09 -1.64 -9.09
C LYS A 44 -2.52 -2.43 -7.89
N LEU A 45 -1.78 -1.77 -7.00
CA LEU A 45 -1.20 -2.40 -5.81
C LEU A 45 -2.30 -2.81 -4.81
N TYR A 46 -3.29 -1.96 -4.55
CA TYR A 46 -4.26 -2.20 -3.47
C TYR A 46 -5.00 -3.54 -3.56
N PRO A 47 -5.60 -3.96 -4.69
CA PRO A 47 -6.27 -5.25 -4.76
C PRO A 47 -5.32 -6.44 -4.54
N MET A 48 -4.03 -6.30 -4.90
CA MET A 48 -3.02 -7.32 -4.61
C MET A 48 -2.61 -7.31 -3.14
N LEU A 49 -2.44 -6.12 -2.55
CA LEU A 49 -2.11 -5.93 -1.14
C LEU A 49 -3.21 -6.48 -0.22
N ALA A 50 -4.47 -6.41 -0.66
CA ALA A 50 -5.63 -6.95 0.04
C ALA A 50 -5.84 -8.47 -0.20
N ASP A 51 -5.00 -9.13 -1.01
CA ASP A 51 -5.01 -10.58 -1.20
C ASP A 51 -3.84 -11.21 -0.46
N GLU A 52 -4.15 -11.96 0.59
CA GLU A 52 -3.20 -12.60 1.49
C GLU A 52 -2.22 -13.51 0.75
N ARG A 53 -2.66 -14.15 -0.36
CA ARG A 53 -1.83 -15.08 -1.14
C ARG A 53 -0.62 -14.40 -1.78
N THR A 54 -0.69 -13.10 -2.02
CA THR A 54 0.43 -12.32 -2.59
C THR A 54 1.54 -12.06 -1.58
N LYS A 55 1.22 -12.16 -0.28
CA LYS A 55 2.10 -11.83 0.86
C LYS A 55 2.66 -10.41 0.82
N LEU A 56 2.11 -9.50 0.00
CA LEU A 56 2.57 -8.12 -0.12
C LEU A 56 2.48 -7.36 1.20
N TRP A 57 1.53 -7.73 2.07
CA TRP A 57 1.38 -7.16 3.41
C TRP A 57 2.60 -7.35 4.32
N GLN A 58 3.50 -8.28 4.00
CA GLN A 58 4.76 -8.49 4.71
C GLN A 58 5.86 -7.51 4.29
N LEU A 59 5.69 -6.82 3.15
CA LEU A 59 6.67 -5.87 2.66
C LEU A 59 6.63 -4.56 3.46
N GLY A 60 7.80 -3.95 3.63
CA GLY A 60 7.90 -2.60 4.18
C GLY A 60 7.26 -1.56 3.26
N SER A 61 6.78 -0.45 3.84
CA SER A 61 6.03 0.59 3.11
C SER A 61 6.82 1.22 1.95
N VAL A 62 8.15 1.31 2.05
CA VAL A 62 9.01 1.80 0.95
C VAL A 62 8.98 0.84 -0.25
N ALA A 63 9.07 -0.46 -0.02
CA ALA A 63 9.01 -1.46 -1.09
C ALA A 63 7.62 -1.50 -1.74
N LEU A 64 6.56 -1.37 -0.94
CA LEU A 64 5.19 -1.25 -1.44
C LEU A 64 5.00 0.00 -2.28
N TYR A 65 5.52 1.14 -1.84
CA TYR A 65 5.50 2.38 -2.61
C TYR A 65 6.19 2.23 -3.97
N GLN A 66 7.41 1.69 -4.00
CA GLN A 66 8.13 1.42 -5.24
C GLN A 66 7.36 0.48 -6.17
N THR A 67 6.77 -0.58 -5.61
CA THR A 67 5.93 -1.54 -6.34
C THR A 67 4.72 -0.84 -6.96
N MET A 68 4.03 0.02 -6.19
CA MET A 68 2.90 0.82 -6.68
C MET A 68 3.31 1.70 -7.87
N CYS A 69 4.42 2.42 -7.75
CA CYS A 69 4.91 3.30 -8.80
C CYS A 69 5.26 2.51 -10.08
N GLN A 70 5.94 1.38 -9.94
CA GLN A 70 6.26 0.49 -11.07
C GLN A 70 5.00 -0.05 -11.77
N MET A 71 3.98 -0.46 -11.02
CA MET A 71 2.73 -1.00 -11.60
C MET A 71 1.89 0.06 -12.32
N ASN A 72 1.92 1.30 -11.83
CA ASN A 72 1.15 2.42 -12.35
C ASN A 72 1.89 3.25 -13.41
N ASN A 73 3.16 2.93 -13.72
CA ASN A 73 4.06 3.77 -14.50
C ASN A 73 4.23 5.19 -13.93
N ASP A 74 4.02 5.35 -12.61
CA ASP A 74 4.34 6.60 -11.93
C ASP A 74 5.89 6.69 -11.83
N ARG A 75 6.49 7.82 -12.24
CA ARG A 75 7.95 7.96 -12.27
C ARG A 75 8.51 7.95 -10.84
N LEU A 76 9.36 6.96 -10.52
CA LEU A 76 10.32 7.06 -9.42
C LEU A 76 11.32 8.15 -9.83
N LYS A 77 11.32 9.31 -9.14
CA LYS A 77 12.29 10.37 -9.42
C LYS A 77 13.62 10.12 -8.74
#